data_AF-A0A7X8WV35-F1
#
_entry.id   AF-A0A7X8WV35-F1
#
_cell.length_a   1.000
_cell.length_b   1.000
_cell.length_c   1.000
_cell.angle_alpha   90.00
_cell.angle_beta   90.00
_cell.angle_gamma   90.00
#
_symmetry.space_group_name_H-M   'P 1'
#
loop_
_entity.id
_entity.type
_entity.pdbx_description
1 polymer ?
#
loop_
_entity_poly.entity_id
_entity_poly.type
_entity_poly.pdbx_seq_one_letter_code
_entity_poly.pdbx_strand_id
1 'polypeptide(L)'
;LHKPNNALGRAMMKTAMQAIRQADIIALMIDASWRPYIGEEECRVLKIAKEDNKKTILLINKIDRSPKEAILPLIALYDANWNPDACIPISAKTGDGLAIFIEEIKRLLPVRRRMFQEDDETDQTERILAAELVRREILRQTEQEIPYGVAVTVRSFDEDMDESGERAGILIEADIICERSSHKKVLVGKGGSMVRSIGTEARKAMEMLFDAPVYLNLFVRVRPNWQNRPQDLSAVGLLPSDTSI
;
A
#
# COMPACT_ATOMS: atom_id res chain seq x y z
N LEU A 1 12.65 2.92 4.36
CA LEU A 1 11.50 3.46 5.14
C LEU A 1 11.78 4.93 5.50
N HIS A 2 10.78 5.81 5.54
CA HIS A 2 10.98 7.26 5.76
C HIS A 2 10.92 7.61 7.26
N LYS A 3 11.83 8.48 7.76
CA LYS A 3 11.75 8.98 9.15
C LYS A 3 10.46 9.80 9.34
N PRO A 4 9.58 9.43 10.28
CA PRO A 4 8.27 10.06 10.35
C PRO A 4 8.36 11.45 11.02
N ASN A 5 8.12 12.50 10.25
CA ASN A 5 8.07 13.88 10.77
C ASN A 5 6.73 14.20 11.47
N ASN A 6 5.66 13.43 11.22
CA ASN A 6 4.30 13.66 11.74
C ASN A 6 3.71 12.38 12.37
N ALA A 7 2.59 12.49 13.13
CA ALA A 7 1.97 11.32 13.78
C ALA A 7 1.45 10.27 12.78
N LEU A 8 1.03 10.69 11.58
CA LEU A 8 0.73 9.78 10.47
C LEU A 8 1.91 8.86 10.16
N GLY A 9 3.11 9.43 10.01
CA GLY A 9 4.30 8.63 9.75
C GLY A 9 4.63 7.70 10.92
N ARG A 10 4.38 8.12 12.17
CA ARG A 10 4.58 7.26 13.35
C ARG A 10 3.57 6.11 13.38
N ALA A 11 2.31 6.37 13.04
CA ALA A 11 1.27 5.35 12.92
C ALA A 11 1.62 4.34 11.81
N MET A 12 1.99 4.83 10.62
CA MET A 12 2.43 3.97 9.52
C MET A 12 3.65 3.11 9.91
N MET A 13 4.63 3.69 10.59
CA MET A 13 5.79 2.95 11.08
C MET A 13 5.37 1.90 12.12
N LYS A 14 4.49 2.24 13.07
CA LYS A 14 3.99 1.29 14.06
C LYS A 14 3.27 0.11 13.39
N THR A 15 2.39 0.38 12.43
CA THR A 15 1.66 -0.65 11.69
C THR A 15 2.61 -1.53 10.88
N ALA A 16 3.58 -0.94 10.19
CA ALA A 16 4.62 -1.70 9.48
C ALA A 16 5.41 -2.61 10.44
N MET A 17 5.80 -2.09 11.61
CA MET A 17 6.55 -2.86 12.60
C MET A 17 5.73 -3.99 13.22
N GLN A 18 4.42 -3.79 13.43
CA GLN A 18 3.51 -4.86 13.85
C GLN A 18 3.36 -5.94 12.78
N ALA A 19 3.19 -5.55 11.52
CA ALA A 19 3.11 -6.49 10.39
C ALA A 19 4.39 -7.32 10.25
N ILE A 20 5.56 -6.69 10.37
CA ILE A 20 6.86 -7.38 10.37
C ILE A 20 6.92 -8.46 11.47
N ARG A 21 6.45 -8.14 12.68
CA ARG A 21 6.43 -9.09 13.81
C ARG A 21 5.46 -10.26 13.60
N GLN A 22 4.37 -10.06 12.85
CA GLN A 22 3.40 -11.10 12.57
C GLN A 22 3.77 -11.96 11.35
N ALA A 23 4.59 -11.44 10.42
CA ALA A 23 4.96 -12.14 9.19
C ALA A 23 5.79 -13.41 9.44
N ASP A 24 5.49 -14.50 8.72
CA ASP A 24 6.34 -15.70 8.73
C ASP A 24 7.65 -15.48 7.94
N ILE A 25 7.59 -14.69 6.85
CA ILE A 25 8.72 -14.34 5.99
C ILE A 25 8.77 -12.82 5.80
N ILE A 26 9.97 -12.25 5.85
CA ILE A 26 10.23 -10.84 5.53
C ILE A 26 10.94 -10.75 4.17
N ALA A 27 10.26 -10.19 3.18
CA ALA A 27 10.87 -9.81 1.91
C ALA A 27 11.32 -8.34 1.96
N LEU A 28 12.63 -8.10 2.15
CA LEU A 28 13.19 -6.75 2.12
C LEU A 28 13.53 -6.38 0.68
N MET A 29 12.85 -5.38 0.12
CA MET A 29 13.10 -4.90 -1.23
C MET A 29 13.97 -3.64 -1.23
N ILE A 30 15.04 -3.67 -2.02
CA ILE A 30 15.94 -2.54 -2.26
C ILE A 30 15.99 -2.21 -3.76
N ASP A 31 16.49 -1.02 -4.09
CA ASP A 31 16.65 -0.57 -5.46
C ASP A 31 18.06 -0.88 -5.99
N ALA A 32 18.15 -1.56 -7.13
CA ALA A 32 19.41 -1.89 -7.80
C ALA A 32 20.20 -0.65 -8.24
N SER A 33 19.58 0.51 -8.36
CA SER A 33 20.25 1.76 -8.78
C SER A 33 20.92 2.49 -7.61
N TRP A 34 20.70 2.04 -6.38
CA TRP A 34 21.24 2.69 -5.20
C TRP A 34 22.69 2.33 -4.96
N ARG A 35 23.43 3.26 -4.34
CA ARG A 35 24.78 2.96 -3.87
C ARG A 35 24.71 1.89 -2.77
N PRO A 36 25.66 0.95 -2.72
CA PRO A 36 25.72 -0.04 -1.65
C PRO A 36 25.78 0.61 -0.27
N TYR A 37 24.67 0.52 0.46
CA TYR A 37 24.51 1.05 1.80
C TYR A 37 23.32 0.35 2.48
N ILE A 38 23.41 0.18 3.80
CA ILE A 38 22.32 -0.28 4.66
C ILE A 38 21.92 0.89 5.55
N GLY A 39 20.69 1.39 5.37
CA GLY A 39 20.18 2.50 6.16
C GLY A 39 19.75 2.08 7.56
N GLU A 40 19.56 3.08 8.43
CA GLU A 40 19.12 2.87 9.81
C GLU A 40 17.81 2.09 9.90
N GLU A 41 16.89 2.31 8.95
CA GLU A 41 15.59 1.65 8.98
C GLU A 41 15.66 0.22 8.47
N GLU A 42 16.46 -0.04 7.43
CA GLU A 42 16.81 -1.40 7.02
C GLU A 42 17.40 -2.11 8.25
N CYS A 43 18.41 -1.55 8.91
CA CYS A 43 18.97 -2.10 10.15
C CYS A 43 17.91 -2.43 11.22
N ARG A 44 16.84 -1.63 11.38
CA ARG A 44 15.75 -1.94 12.33
C ARG A 44 14.94 -3.16 11.90
N VAL A 45 14.57 -3.26 10.62
CA VAL A 45 13.85 -4.42 10.08
C VAL A 45 14.72 -5.68 10.20
N LEU A 46 16.00 -5.57 9.82
CA LEU A 46 16.99 -6.64 9.91
C LEU A 46 17.17 -7.13 11.35
N LYS A 47 17.20 -6.19 12.32
CA LYS A 47 17.29 -6.52 13.75
C LYS A 47 16.06 -7.29 14.23
N ILE A 48 14.85 -6.84 13.90
CA ILE A 48 13.62 -7.57 14.28
C ILE A 48 13.59 -8.96 13.65
N ALA A 49 13.94 -9.07 12.37
CA ALA A 49 13.99 -10.35 11.68
C ALA A 49 14.92 -11.34 12.39
N LYS A 50 16.08 -10.86 12.87
CA LYS A 50 17.05 -11.65 13.63
C LYS A 50 16.57 -12.00 15.04
N GLU A 51 16.00 -11.03 15.77
CA GLU A 51 15.48 -11.23 17.13
C GLU A 51 14.32 -12.25 17.16
N ASP A 52 13.43 -12.18 16.18
CA ASP A 52 12.27 -13.06 16.08
C ASP A 52 12.54 -14.34 15.26
N ASN A 53 13.80 -14.57 14.85
CA ASN A 53 14.26 -15.71 14.05
C ASN A 53 13.41 -15.98 12.79
N LYS A 54 13.04 -14.90 12.09
CA LYS A 54 12.17 -14.95 10.91
C LYS A 54 12.97 -15.31 9.66
N LYS A 55 12.27 -15.91 8.70
CA LYS A 55 12.83 -16.17 7.36
C LYS A 55 12.89 -14.90 6.55
N THR A 56 13.93 -14.75 5.76
CA THR A 56 14.27 -13.48 5.13
C THR A 56 14.68 -13.63 3.68
N ILE A 57 14.15 -12.77 2.82
CA ILE A 57 14.48 -12.73 1.40
C ILE A 57 14.89 -11.30 1.05
N LEU A 58 16.06 -11.12 0.45
CA LEU A 58 16.48 -9.86 -0.13
C LEU A 58 16.03 -9.79 -1.59
N LEU A 59 15.23 -8.79 -1.94
CA LEU A 59 14.84 -8.50 -3.31
C LEU A 59 15.59 -7.26 -3.81
N ILE A 60 16.40 -7.43 -4.86
CA ILE A 60 17.09 -6.30 -5.50
C ILE A 60 16.31 -5.92 -6.75
N ASN A 61 15.41 -4.94 -6.63
CA ASN A 61 14.45 -4.57 -7.67
C ASN A 61 15.04 -3.58 -8.69
N LYS A 62 14.40 -3.45 -9.85
CA LYS A 62 14.76 -2.56 -10.97
C LYS A 62 16.06 -2.94 -11.69
N ILE A 63 16.38 -4.22 -11.76
CA ILE A 63 17.55 -4.71 -12.51
C ILE A 63 17.50 -4.35 -14.01
N ASP A 64 16.31 -4.04 -14.55
CA ASP A 64 16.14 -3.54 -15.92
C ASP A 64 16.79 -2.18 -16.18
N ARG A 65 17.16 -1.45 -15.11
CA ARG A 65 17.76 -0.11 -15.19
C ARG A 65 19.18 -0.05 -14.64
N SER A 66 19.72 -1.16 -14.15
CA SER A 66 21.03 -1.19 -13.49
C SER A 66 21.98 -2.16 -14.19
N PRO A 67 23.25 -1.76 -14.35
CA PRO A 67 24.28 -2.68 -14.84
C PRO A 67 24.54 -3.79 -13.80
N LYS A 68 24.90 -4.99 -14.27
CA LYS A 68 25.11 -6.17 -13.40
C LYS A 68 26.20 -5.93 -12.37
N GLU A 69 27.19 -5.13 -12.73
CA GLU A 69 28.33 -4.72 -11.91
C GLU A 69 27.90 -3.92 -10.66
N ALA A 70 26.74 -3.25 -10.71
CA ALA A 70 26.20 -2.53 -9.56
C ALA A 70 25.44 -3.44 -8.58
N ILE A 71 25.01 -4.63 -9.02
CA ILE A 71 24.20 -5.56 -8.22
C ILE A 71 25.08 -6.39 -7.29
N LEU A 72 26.23 -6.88 -7.79
CA LEU A 72 27.12 -7.76 -6.98
C LEU A 72 27.58 -7.12 -5.65
N PRO A 73 27.96 -5.83 -5.61
CA PRO A 73 28.32 -5.17 -4.35
C PRO A 73 27.14 -5.08 -3.35
N LEU A 74 25.90 -4.93 -3.84
CA LEU A 74 24.71 -4.94 -3.00
C LEU A 74 24.50 -6.32 -2.39
N ILE A 75 24.61 -7.38 -3.19
CA ILE A 75 24.52 -8.76 -2.69
C ILE A 75 25.56 -8.99 -1.60
N ALA A 76 26.83 -8.70 -1.88
CA ALA A 76 27.92 -8.90 -0.94
C ALA A 76 27.74 -8.10 0.37
N LEU A 77 27.24 -6.87 0.28
CA LEU A 77 26.99 -6.03 1.45
C LEU A 77 25.95 -6.65 2.39
N TYR A 78 24.80 -7.08 1.85
CA TYR A 78 23.72 -7.64 2.65
C TYR A 78 24.05 -9.07 3.12
N ASP A 79 24.75 -9.85 2.31
CA ASP A 79 25.25 -11.17 2.70
C ASP A 79 26.17 -11.08 3.93
N ALA A 80 27.16 -10.18 3.90
CA ALA A 80 28.10 -10.00 4.99
C ALA A 80 27.48 -9.46 6.30
N ASN A 81 26.41 -8.65 6.20
CA ASN A 81 25.82 -7.99 7.37
C ASN A 81 24.58 -8.70 7.94
N TRP A 82 23.87 -9.44 7.10
CA TRP A 82 22.58 -10.03 7.45
C TRP A 82 22.44 -11.50 7.09
N ASN A 83 23.10 -11.96 6.01
CA ASN A 83 23.04 -13.34 5.52
C ASN A 83 21.57 -13.82 5.32
N PRO A 84 20.83 -13.21 4.37
CA PRO A 84 19.43 -13.58 4.12
C PRO A 84 19.29 -15.03 3.65
N ASP A 85 18.13 -15.66 3.91
CA ASP A 85 17.88 -17.05 3.46
C ASP A 85 17.83 -17.18 1.93
N ALA A 86 17.51 -16.08 1.22
CA ALA A 86 17.61 -15.98 -0.23
C ALA A 86 17.90 -14.53 -0.67
N CYS A 87 18.65 -14.37 -1.76
CA CYS A 87 18.85 -13.09 -2.42
C CYS A 87 18.50 -13.20 -3.90
N ILE A 88 17.52 -12.40 -4.34
CA ILE A 88 16.90 -12.54 -5.66
C ILE A 88 16.87 -11.16 -6.34
N PRO A 89 17.69 -10.94 -7.37
CA PRO A 89 17.55 -9.79 -8.25
C PRO A 89 16.27 -9.91 -9.08
N ILE A 90 15.45 -8.86 -9.11
CA ILE A 90 14.16 -8.85 -9.81
C ILE A 90 13.96 -7.57 -10.62
N SER A 91 13.11 -7.64 -11.65
CA SER A 91 12.43 -6.46 -12.17
C SER A 91 10.93 -6.64 -11.99
N ALA A 92 10.38 -5.95 -10.99
CA ALA A 92 8.93 -5.92 -10.79
C ALA A 92 8.17 -5.33 -12.00
N LYS A 93 8.87 -4.58 -12.87
CA LYS A 93 8.28 -3.99 -14.08
C LYS A 93 8.16 -5.03 -15.21
N THR A 94 9.19 -5.83 -15.45
CA THR A 94 9.20 -6.80 -16.56
C THR A 94 8.77 -8.20 -16.14
N GLY A 95 8.71 -8.47 -14.85
CA GLY A 95 8.44 -9.79 -14.28
C GLY A 95 9.69 -10.66 -14.08
N ASP A 96 10.87 -10.17 -14.47
CA ASP A 96 12.12 -10.91 -14.31
C ASP A 96 12.40 -11.24 -12.84
N GLY A 97 12.78 -12.48 -12.56
CA GLY A 97 13.03 -13.01 -11.22
C GLY A 97 11.80 -13.26 -10.33
N LEU A 98 10.58 -12.85 -10.74
CA LEU A 98 9.38 -13.03 -9.90
C LEU A 98 8.99 -14.50 -9.70
N ALA A 99 9.14 -15.34 -10.72
CA ALA A 99 8.88 -16.78 -10.59
C ALA A 99 9.79 -17.44 -9.55
N ILE A 100 11.08 -17.09 -9.56
CA ILE A 100 12.06 -17.57 -8.58
C ILE A 100 11.67 -17.08 -7.18
N PHE A 101 11.28 -15.81 -7.05
CA PHE A 101 10.82 -15.26 -5.78
C PHE A 101 9.61 -16.01 -5.21
N ILE A 102 8.62 -16.34 -6.04
CA ILE A 102 7.44 -17.09 -5.61
C ILE A 102 7.83 -18.49 -5.13
N GLU A 103 8.71 -19.18 -5.84
CA GLU A 103 9.17 -20.52 -5.43
C GLU A 103 9.98 -20.48 -4.12
N GLU A 104 10.81 -19.46 -3.92
CA GLU A 104 11.55 -19.27 -2.67
C GLU A 104 10.62 -18.95 -1.49
N ILE A 105 9.58 -18.14 -1.70
CA ILE A 105 8.54 -17.94 -0.68
C ILE A 105 7.89 -19.28 -0.31
N LYS A 106 7.45 -20.08 -1.29
CA LYS A 106 6.83 -21.38 -1.03
C LYS A 106 7.76 -22.32 -0.25
N ARG A 107 9.06 -22.32 -0.58
CA ARG A 107 10.07 -23.14 0.09
C ARG A 107 10.29 -22.74 1.55
N LEU A 108 10.24 -21.45 1.85
CA LEU A 108 10.50 -20.91 3.19
C LEU A 108 9.25 -20.82 4.07
N LEU A 109 8.05 -20.85 3.48
CA LEU A 109 6.80 -20.76 4.21
C LEU A 109 6.60 -21.99 5.11
N PRO A 110 6.21 -21.81 6.38
CA PRO A 110 5.87 -22.93 7.23
C PRO A 110 4.56 -23.57 6.77
N VAL A 111 4.49 -24.90 6.88
CA VAL A 111 3.24 -25.64 6.63
C VAL A 111 2.24 -25.26 7.72
N ARG A 112 1.14 -24.63 7.33
CA ARG A 112 0.03 -24.26 8.21
C ARG A 112 -1.30 -24.62 7.55
N ARG A 113 -2.34 -24.75 8.37
CA ARG A 113 -3.72 -24.85 7.86
C ARG A 113 -4.04 -23.58 7.09
N ARG A 114 -4.70 -23.73 5.93
CA ARG A 114 -5.23 -22.61 5.17
C ARG A 114 -6.16 -21.78 6.07
N MET A 115 -5.89 -20.48 6.13
CA MET A 115 -6.69 -19.52 6.90
C MET A 115 -7.88 -18.98 6.09
N PHE A 116 -7.76 -19.02 4.75
CA PHE A 116 -8.73 -18.49 3.79
C PHE A 116 -9.11 -19.58 2.76
N GLN A 117 -10.28 -19.46 2.15
CA GLN A 117 -10.76 -20.34 1.08
C GLN A 117 -10.07 -19.99 -0.26
N GLU A 118 -10.20 -20.85 -1.28
CA GLU A 118 -9.55 -20.61 -2.59
C GLU A 118 -10.10 -19.40 -3.33
N ASP A 119 -11.36 -19.02 -3.04
CA ASP A 119 -12.07 -17.90 -3.69
C ASP A 119 -11.96 -16.57 -2.90
N ASP A 120 -11.25 -16.55 -1.76
CA ASP A 120 -11.06 -15.35 -0.97
C ASP A 120 -9.98 -14.45 -1.63
N GLU A 121 -10.38 -13.55 -2.53
CA GLU A 121 -9.44 -12.64 -3.19
C GLU A 121 -8.93 -11.50 -2.26
N THR A 122 -9.72 -11.09 -1.26
CA THR A 122 -9.32 -10.11 -0.23
C THR A 122 -10.14 -10.22 1.05
N ASP A 123 -9.53 -9.93 2.20
CA ASP A 123 -10.20 -9.75 3.50
C ASP A 123 -10.71 -8.31 3.72
N GLN A 124 -10.47 -7.41 2.76
CA GLN A 124 -10.86 -6.02 2.85
C GLN A 124 -12.30 -5.81 2.35
N THR A 125 -13.11 -5.14 3.16
CA THR A 125 -14.46 -4.71 2.71
C THR A 125 -14.36 -3.87 1.43
N GLU A 126 -15.32 -4.00 0.52
CA GLU A 126 -15.37 -3.23 -0.75
C GLU A 126 -15.28 -1.72 -0.54
N ARG A 127 -15.70 -1.21 0.63
CA ARG A 127 -15.50 0.18 1.07
C ARG A 127 -14.03 0.58 1.15
N ILE A 128 -13.18 -0.28 1.69
CA ILE A 128 -11.73 -0.04 1.78
C ILE A 128 -11.13 -0.08 0.37
N LEU A 129 -11.51 -1.08 -0.44
CA LEU A 129 -11.06 -1.16 -1.83
C LEU A 129 -11.44 0.10 -2.62
N ALA A 130 -12.66 0.60 -2.45
CA ALA A 130 -13.11 1.82 -3.09
C ALA A 130 -12.26 3.04 -2.67
N ALA A 131 -11.97 3.19 -1.37
CA ALA A 131 -11.09 4.24 -0.86
C ALA A 131 -9.68 4.13 -1.46
N GLU A 132 -9.14 2.92 -1.55
CA GLU A 132 -7.81 2.64 -2.08
C GLU A 132 -7.71 2.89 -3.59
N LEU A 133 -8.74 2.57 -4.36
CA LEU A 133 -8.80 2.88 -5.80
C LEU A 133 -8.78 4.39 -6.06
N VAL A 134 -9.50 5.17 -5.26
CA VAL A 134 -9.42 6.65 -5.31
C VAL A 134 -8.04 7.13 -4.90
N ARG A 135 -7.47 6.58 -3.81
CA ARG A 135 -6.13 6.94 -3.32
C ARG A 135 -5.04 6.66 -4.35
N ARG A 136 -5.15 5.54 -5.07
CA ARG A 136 -4.27 5.17 -6.18
C ARG A 136 -4.29 6.21 -7.29
N GLU A 137 -5.48 6.69 -7.69
CA GLU A 137 -5.59 7.70 -8.73
C GLU A 137 -5.09 9.08 -8.28
N ILE A 138 -5.25 9.44 -7.01
CA ILE A 138 -4.60 10.63 -6.43
C ILE A 138 -3.08 10.49 -6.52
N LEU A 139 -2.52 9.35 -6.11
CA LEU A 139 -1.08 9.07 -6.21
C LEU A 139 -0.56 9.12 -7.66
N ARG A 140 -1.35 8.64 -8.61
CA ARG A 140 -0.97 8.58 -10.04
C ARG A 140 -1.01 9.95 -10.73
N GLN A 141 -1.94 10.81 -10.33
CA GLN A 141 -2.26 12.06 -11.04
C GLN A 141 -1.77 13.32 -10.30
N THR A 142 -1.23 13.18 -9.08
CA THR A 142 -0.66 14.29 -8.32
C THR A 142 0.83 14.07 -8.03
N GLU A 143 1.57 15.17 -7.91
CA GLU A 143 3.01 15.15 -7.63
C GLU A 143 3.32 15.84 -6.27
N GLN A 144 4.61 15.92 -5.93
CA GLN A 144 5.12 16.60 -4.74
C GLN A 144 4.62 15.97 -3.42
N GLU A 145 4.37 16.76 -2.38
CA GLU A 145 3.96 16.28 -1.05
C GLU A 145 2.46 15.94 -0.94
N ILE A 146 1.67 16.20 -1.99
CA ILE A 146 0.21 16.03 -1.98
C ILE A 146 -0.21 14.57 -1.69
N PRO A 147 0.37 13.55 -2.33
CA PRO A 147 -0.12 12.18 -2.14
C PRO A 147 0.02 11.66 -0.71
N TYR A 148 1.01 12.15 0.04
CA TYR A 148 1.26 11.74 1.42
C TYR A 148 0.42 12.55 2.45
N GLY A 149 -0.16 13.67 2.01
CA GLY A 149 -0.96 14.58 2.84
C GLY A 149 -2.47 14.34 2.77
N VAL A 150 -2.90 13.26 2.11
CA VAL A 150 -4.29 13.02 1.73
C VAL A 150 -4.78 11.68 2.28
N ALA A 151 -6.05 11.69 2.71
CA ALA A 151 -6.80 10.54 3.15
C ALA A 151 -8.07 10.41 2.30
N VAL A 152 -8.54 9.17 2.10
CA VAL A 152 -9.83 8.90 1.48
C VAL A 152 -10.68 8.11 2.45
N THR A 153 -11.91 8.55 2.68
CA THR A 153 -12.87 7.86 3.54
C THR A 153 -14.20 7.73 2.83
N VAL A 154 -14.73 6.51 2.72
CA VAL A 154 -16.07 6.25 2.19
C VAL A 154 -17.10 6.57 3.27
N ARG A 155 -18.03 7.47 2.97
CA ARG A 155 -19.11 7.91 3.85
C ARG A 155 -20.36 7.04 3.71
N SER A 156 -20.75 6.75 2.48
CA SER A 156 -21.83 5.82 2.17
C SER A 156 -21.42 4.91 1.03
N PHE A 157 -21.97 3.71 1.08
CA PHE A 157 -21.80 2.66 0.08
C PHE A 157 -23.13 1.93 0.10
N ASP A 158 -23.97 2.29 -0.87
CA ASP A 158 -25.35 1.84 -0.99
C ASP A 158 -25.44 0.98 -2.25
N GLU A 159 -25.82 -0.28 -2.07
CA GLU A 159 -25.97 -1.25 -3.16
C GLU A 159 -27.44 -1.39 -3.51
N ASP A 160 -27.77 -1.16 -4.78
CA ASP A 160 -29.09 -1.42 -5.34
C ASP A 160 -29.08 -2.79 -6.01
N MET A 161 -30.07 -3.62 -5.66
CA MET A 161 -30.27 -4.95 -6.23
C MET A 161 -31.45 -4.91 -7.20
N ASP A 162 -31.34 -5.64 -8.31
CA ASP A 162 -32.45 -5.83 -9.24
C ASP A 162 -33.46 -6.88 -8.74
N GLU A 163 -34.54 -7.09 -9.51
CA GLU A 163 -35.57 -8.09 -9.19
C GLU A 163 -35.06 -9.54 -9.21
N SER A 164 -33.91 -9.79 -9.85
CA SER A 164 -33.25 -11.10 -9.93
C SER A 164 -32.31 -11.36 -8.75
N GLY A 165 -32.02 -10.33 -7.94
CA GLY A 165 -31.05 -10.38 -6.86
C GLY A 165 -29.61 -10.17 -7.32
N GLU A 166 -29.39 -9.59 -8.51
CA GLU A 166 -28.09 -9.15 -8.99
C GLU A 166 -27.86 -7.65 -8.70
N ARG A 167 -26.59 -7.22 -8.69
CA ARG A 167 -26.23 -5.82 -8.41
C ARG A 167 -26.62 -4.93 -9.59
N ALA A 168 -27.67 -4.13 -9.41
CA ALA A 168 -28.14 -3.15 -10.40
C ALA A 168 -27.23 -1.91 -10.43
N GLY A 169 -26.66 -1.53 -9.29
CA GLY A 169 -25.73 -0.42 -9.20
C GLY A 169 -25.24 -0.18 -7.78
N ILE A 170 -24.12 0.54 -7.67
CA ILE A 170 -23.50 0.88 -6.39
C ILE A 170 -23.32 2.40 -6.32
N LEU A 171 -23.93 3.04 -5.34
CA LEU A 171 -23.71 4.46 -5.03
C LEU A 171 -22.66 4.60 -3.93
N ILE A 172 -21.57 5.29 -4.26
CA ILE A 172 -20.44 5.49 -3.35
C ILE A 172 -20.23 6.99 -3.15
N GLU A 173 -20.30 7.43 -1.89
CA GLU A 173 -19.86 8.77 -1.51
C GLU A 173 -18.55 8.71 -0.73
N ALA A 174 -17.52 9.41 -1.20
CA ALA A 174 -16.23 9.46 -0.52
C ALA A 174 -15.72 10.88 -0.30
N ASP A 175 -15.11 11.10 0.87
CA ASP A 175 -14.39 12.32 1.21
C ASP A 175 -12.89 12.15 0.90
N ILE A 176 -12.34 13.07 0.12
CA ILE A 176 -10.89 13.25 -0.03
C ILE A 176 -10.47 14.33 0.96
N ILE A 177 -9.78 13.94 2.02
CA ILE A 177 -9.36 14.81 3.12
C ILE A 177 -7.92 15.25 2.89
N CYS A 178 -7.67 16.55 2.88
CA CYS A 178 -6.31 17.10 2.80
C CYS A 178 -6.04 18.10 3.93
N GLU A 179 -4.77 18.27 4.31
CA GLU A 179 -4.39 19.15 5.40
C GLU A 179 -4.46 20.65 5.06
N ARG A 180 -4.08 21.03 3.83
CA ARG A 180 -3.91 22.43 3.41
C ARG A 180 -4.90 22.81 2.31
N SER A 181 -5.34 24.07 2.32
CA SER A 181 -6.20 24.63 1.27
C SER A 181 -5.50 24.68 -0.10
N SER A 182 -4.17 24.82 -0.14
CA SER A 182 -3.38 24.68 -1.36
C SER A 182 -3.53 23.30 -1.99
N HIS A 183 -3.47 22.23 -1.18
CA HIS A 183 -3.67 20.85 -1.68
C HIS A 183 -5.08 20.66 -2.22
N LYS A 184 -6.11 21.20 -1.53
CA LYS A 184 -7.49 21.19 -2.05
C LYS A 184 -7.59 21.84 -3.43
N LYS A 185 -6.93 22.98 -3.67
CA LYS A 185 -6.95 23.64 -5.00
C LYS A 185 -6.38 22.73 -6.08
N VAL A 186 -5.30 22.00 -5.80
CA VAL A 186 -4.69 21.06 -6.74
C VAL A 186 -5.58 19.83 -6.97
N LEU A 187 -6.08 19.21 -5.90
CA LEU A 187 -6.97 18.04 -5.97
C LEU A 187 -8.27 18.32 -6.71
N VAL A 188 -8.82 19.53 -6.56
CA VAL A 188 -10.01 19.96 -7.33
C VAL A 188 -9.62 20.26 -8.78
N GLY A 189 -8.50 20.97 -9.00
CA GLY A 189 -8.08 21.41 -10.33
C GLY A 189 -8.96 22.53 -10.90
N LYS A 190 -8.55 23.10 -12.03
CA LYS A 190 -9.28 24.21 -12.68
C LYS A 190 -10.66 23.72 -13.12
N GLY A 191 -11.72 24.32 -12.56
CA GLY A 191 -13.10 23.92 -12.88
C GLY A 191 -13.47 22.49 -12.43
N GLY A 192 -12.74 21.91 -11.46
CA GLY A 192 -12.99 20.54 -11.01
C GLY A 192 -12.37 19.47 -11.92
N SER A 193 -11.48 19.83 -12.85
CA SER A 193 -10.90 18.91 -13.83
C SER A 193 -10.16 17.73 -13.19
N MET A 194 -9.38 17.98 -12.13
CA MET A 194 -8.55 16.97 -11.48
C MET A 194 -9.41 15.94 -10.74
N VAL A 195 -10.33 16.41 -9.88
CA VAL A 195 -11.22 15.50 -9.12
C VAL A 195 -12.13 14.69 -10.05
N ARG A 196 -12.58 15.26 -11.19
CA ARG A 196 -13.33 14.53 -12.22
C ARG A 196 -12.49 13.44 -12.87
N SER A 197 -11.24 13.73 -13.19
CA SER A 197 -10.30 12.75 -13.76
C SER A 197 -10.04 11.60 -12.78
N ILE A 198 -9.73 11.92 -11.52
CA ILE A 198 -9.56 10.94 -10.43
C ILE A 198 -10.82 10.07 -10.29
N GLY A 199 -12.00 10.69 -10.19
CA GLY A 199 -13.26 9.95 -10.05
C GLY A 199 -13.58 9.08 -11.26
N THR A 200 -13.27 9.54 -12.48
CA THR A 200 -13.51 8.77 -13.71
C THR A 200 -12.66 7.51 -13.76
N GLU A 201 -11.37 7.61 -13.46
CA GLU A 201 -10.45 6.48 -13.52
C GLU A 201 -10.67 5.50 -12.34
N ALA A 202 -10.97 6.03 -11.15
CA ALA A 202 -11.32 5.21 -10.00
C ALA A 202 -12.63 4.45 -10.22
N ARG A 203 -13.67 5.11 -10.74
CA ARG A 203 -14.96 4.47 -11.06
C ARG A 203 -14.80 3.32 -12.05
N LYS A 204 -14.07 3.50 -13.15
CA LYS A 204 -13.82 2.40 -14.10
C LYS A 204 -13.18 1.18 -13.43
N ALA A 205 -12.22 1.42 -12.54
CA ALA A 205 -11.58 0.34 -11.80
C ALA A 205 -12.53 -0.34 -10.80
N MET A 206 -13.43 0.42 -10.17
CA MET A 206 -14.46 -0.12 -9.29
C MET A 206 -15.48 -0.95 -10.07
N GLU A 207 -15.93 -0.49 -11.24
CA GLU A 207 -16.89 -1.24 -12.08
C GLU A 207 -16.33 -2.60 -12.51
N MET A 208 -15.05 -2.65 -12.86
CA MET A 208 -14.38 -3.92 -13.17
C MET A 208 -14.19 -4.82 -11.95
N LEU A 209 -13.98 -4.24 -10.76
CA LEU A 209 -13.70 -5.00 -9.54
C LEU A 209 -14.97 -5.52 -8.87
N PHE A 210 -16.04 -4.71 -8.84
CA PHE A 210 -17.31 -5.04 -8.18
C PHE A 210 -18.31 -5.71 -9.12
N ASP A 211 -17.96 -5.81 -10.41
CA ASP A 211 -18.80 -6.36 -11.48
C ASP A 211 -20.21 -5.73 -11.51
N ALA A 212 -20.27 -4.40 -11.33
CA ALA A 212 -21.51 -3.65 -11.24
C ALA A 212 -21.31 -2.19 -11.70
N PRO A 213 -22.36 -1.50 -12.20
CA PRO A 213 -22.30 -0.06 -12.46
C PRO A 213 -22.04 0.73 -11.17
N VAL A 214 -21.15 1.73 -11.22
CA VAL A 214 -20.77 2.51 -10.02
C VAL A 214 -21.05 3.99 -10.22
N TYR A 215 -21.76 4.59 -9.26
CA TYR A 215 -21.95 6.04 -9.14
C TYR A 215 -21.05 6.58 -8.03
N LEU A 216 -19.92 7.18 -8.41
CA LEU A 216 -18.93 7.68 -7.46
C LEU A 216 -19.01 9.22 -7.28
N ASN A 217 -19.34 9.65 -6.06
CA ASN A 217 -19.34 11.06 -5.65
C ASN A 217 -18.14 11.36 -4.75
N LEU A 218 -17.25 12.27 -5.22
CA LEU A 218 -16.05 12.66 -4.50
C LEU A 218 -16.14 14.09 -3.94
N PHE A 219 -15.84 14.25 -2.65
CA PHE A 219 -15.86 15.55 -1.97
C PHE A 219 -14.48 15.89 -1.41
N VAL A 220 -13.86 16.97 -1.89
CA VAL A 220 -12.55 17.42 -1.38
C VAL A 220 -12.74 18.34 -0.17
N ARG A 221 -12.29 17.89 1.00
CA ARG A 221 -12.40 18.61 2.29
C ARG A 221 -11.03 18.97 2.85
N VAL A 222 -10.92 20.17 3.39
CA VAL A 222 -9.73 20.59 4.14
C VAL A 222 -9.99 20.31 5.61
N ARG A 223 -9.16 19.45 6.22
CA ARG A 223 -9.14 19.24 7.66
C ARG A 223 -7.71 19.50 8.16
N PRO A 224 -7.44 20.69 8.70
CA PRO A 224 -6.11 20.98 9.24
C PRO A 224 -5.75 20.00 10.35
N ASN A 225 -4.50 19.55 10.40
CA ASN A 225 -3.97 18.69 11.45
C ASN A 225 -4.66 17.31 11.60
N TRP A 226 -5.38 16.82 10.57
CA TRP A 226 -6.07 15.53 10.62
C TRP A 226 -5.11 14.35 10.89
N GLN A 227 -3.88 14.45 10.40
CA GLN A 227 -2.80 13.47 10.58
C GLN A 227 -2.42 13.21 12.04
N ASN A 228 -2.81 14.09 12.96
CA ASN A 228 -2.55 13.98 14.39
C ASN A 228 -3.81 13.64 15.20
N ARG A 229 -4.95 13.40 14.54
CA ARG A 229 -6.23 13.06 15.19
C ARG A 229 -6.47 11.54 15.14
N PRO A 230 -6.51 10.83 16.28
CA PRO A 230 -6.68 9.38 16.31
C PRO A 230 -7.92 8.87 15.57
N GLN A 231 -9.03 9.60 15.63
CA GLN A 231 -10.28 9.26 14.94
C GLN A 231 -10.11 9.29 13.41
N ASP A 232 -9.45 10.32 12.88
CA ASP A 232 -9.18 10.44 11.44
C ASP A 232 -8.15 9.38 10.98
N LEU A 233 -7.18 9.01 11.83
CA LEU A 233 -6.21 7.94 11.54
C LEU A 233 -6.84 6.54 11.54
N SER A 234 -7.83 6.28 12.40
CA SER A 234 -8.58 5.02 12.38
C SER A 234 -9.48 4.93 11.15
N ALA A 235 -10.14 6.01 10.77
CA ALA A 235 -11.03 6.06 9.61
C ALA A 235 -10.34 5.82 8.26
N VAL A 236 -9.01 5.90 8.22
CA VAL A 236 -8.18 5.62 7.03
C VAL A 236 -7.46 4.27 7.11
N GLY A 237 -7.82 3.44 8.10
CA GLY A 237 -7.27 2.09 8.27
C GLY A 237 -5.84 2.04 8.80
N LEU A 238 -5.28 3.14 9.32
CA LEU A 238 -3.90 3.19 9.82
C LEU A 238 -3.76 2.89 11.31
N LEU A 239 -4.86 2.96 12.06
CA LEU A 239 -4.97 2.42 13.41
C LEU A 239 -6.09 1.37 13.39
N PRO A 240 -5.90 0.21 14.04
CA PRO A 240 -7.02 -0.72 14.23
C PRO A 240 -8.16 0.06 14.88
N SER A 241 -9.33 0.06 14.24
CA SER A 241 -10.57 0.47 14.87
C SER A 241 -10.69 -0.36 16.14
N ASP A 242 -10.83 0.30 17.29
CA ASP A 242 -10.91 -0.35 18.60
C ASP A 242 -11.75 -1.63 18.48
N THR A 243 -11.10 -2.79 18.65
CA THR A 243 -11.80 -4.04 18.93
C THR A 243 -12.34 -3.91 20.35
N SER A 244 -13.41 -3.14 20.49
CA SER A 244 -14.26 -3.19 21.66
C SER A 244 -15.20 -4.37 21.48
N ILE A 245 -14.73 -5.52 21.98
CA ILE A 245 -15.42 -6.53 22.82
C ILE A 245 -14.57 -7.81 22.78
#